data_AF-A0A7J0FPG1-F1
#
_entry.id   AF-A0A7J0FPG1-F1
#
_cell.length_a   1.000
_cell.length_b   1.000
_cell.length_c   1.000
_cell.angle_alpha   90.00
_cell.angle_beta   90.00
_cell.angle_gamma   90.00
#
_symmetry.space_group_name_H-M   'P 1'
#
loop_
_entity.id
_entity.type
_entity.pdbx_description
1 polymer ?
#
loop_
_entity_poly.entity_id
_entity_poly.type
_entity_poly.pdbx_seq_one_letter_code
_entity_poly.pdbx_strand_id
1 'polypeptide(L)' 'MEKVIVLVYFGMLDALLASEELPEEYRDRCQDILCNDCDKKGTSRFHWLYHKCGFCGSYNTRVIKVESNSNCSTSS' A
#
# COMPACT_ATOMS: atom_id res chain seq x y z
N MET A 1 -18.83 15.58 6.35
CA MET A 1 -17.65 16.38 5.93
C MET A 1 -16.33 15.66 6.18
N GLU A 2 -16.13 15.05 7.35
CA GLU A 2 -14.84 14.38 7.69
C GLU A 2 -14.42 13.25 6.72
N LYS A 3 -15.35 12.43 6.25
CA LYS A 3 -15.03 11.35 5.28
C LYS A 3 -14.50 11.87 3.94
N VAL A 4 -14.88 13.06 3.50
CA VAL A 4 -14.42 13.64 2.23
C VAL A 4 -12.95 14.04 2.32
N ILE A 5 -12.52 14.59 3.47
CA ILE A 5 -11.13 15.00 3.71
C ILE A 5 -10.21 13.77 3.61
N VAL A 6 -10.61 12.65 4.22
CA VAL A 6 -9.84 11.39 4.18
C VAL A 6 -9.73 10.83 2.76
N LEU A 7 -10.82 10.86 1.99
CA LEU A 7 -10.81 10.39 0.59
C LEU A 7 -9.90 11.26 -0.30
N VAL A 8 -9.96 12.58 -0.15
CA VAL A 8 -9.08 13.50 -0.87
C VAL A 8 -7.61 13.25 -0.48
N TYR A 9 -7.34 13.09 0.82
CA TYR A 9 -6.01 12.82 1.32
C TYR A 9 -5.41 11.51 0.76
N PHE A 10 -6.17 10.42 0.75
CA PHE A 10 -5.71 9.16 0.14
C PHE A 10 -5.49 9.28 -1.37
N GLY A 11 -6.31 10.07 -2.07
CA GLY A 11 -6.07 10.38 -3.48
C GLY A 11 -4.79 11.19 -3.71
N MET A 12 -4.43 12.10 -2.80
CA MET A 12 -3.15 12.82 -2.86
C MET A 12 -1.97 11.88 -2.62
N LEU A 13 -2.11 10.92 -1.70
CA LEU A 13 -1.09 9.87 -1.50
C LEU A 13 -0.94 9.01 -2.75
N ASP A 14 -2.03 8.57 -3.38
CA ASP A 14 -1.97 7.83 -4.64
C ASP A 14 -1.12 8.56 -5.70
N ALA A 15 -1.35 9.87 -5.87
CA ALA A 15 -0.60 10.68 -6.83
C ALA A 15 0.88 10.85 -6.44
N LEU A 16 1.17 11.08 -5.15
CA LEU A 16 2.53 11.19 -4.64
C LEU A 16 3.32 9.90 -4.91
N LEU A 17 2.75 8.75 -4.52
CA LEU A 17 3.41 7.45 -4.66
C LEU A 17 3.59 7.06 -6.13
N ALA A 18 2.64 7.40 -7.00
CA ALA A 18 2.77 7.15 -8.43
C ALA A 18 3.85 8.02 -9.11
N SER A 19 4.17 9.19 -8.53
CA SER A 19 5.24 10.05 -9.02
C SER A 19 6.65 9.60 -8.58
N GLU A 20 6.73 8.76 -7.55
CA GLU A 20 7.99 8.23 -7.07
C GLU A 20 8.37 6.97 -7.84
N GLU A 21 9.47 7.03 -8.59
CA GLU A 21 9.99 5.88 -9.31
C GLU A 21 10.87 5.02 -8.39
N LEU A 22 10.33 3.88 -7.97
CA LEU A 22 11.12 2.88 -7.26
C LEU A 22 12.18 2.27 -8.19
N PRO A 23 13.38 1.97 -7.66
CA PRO A 23 14.37 1.18 -8.39
C PRO A 23 13.78 -0.15 -8.83
N GLU A 24 14.21 -0.65 -9.99
CA GLU A 24 13.65 -1.84 -10.65
C GLU A 24 13.58 -3.06 -9.71
N GLU A 25 14.61 -3.25 -8.90
CA GLU A 25 14.71 -4.34 -7.92
C GLU A 25 13.59 -4.35 -6.86
N TYR A 26 12.93 -3.22 -6.63
CA TYR A 26 11.89 -3.04 -5.61
C TYR A 26 10.49 -2.88 -6.21
N ARG A 27 10.38 -2.61 -7.52
CA ARG A 27 9.14 -2.27 -8.19
C ARG A 27 8.07 -3.36 -8.08
N ASP A 28 8.50 -4.62 -8.14
CA ASP A 28 7.60 -5.77 -8.04
C ASP A 28 7.54 -6.37 -6.62
N ARG A 29 8.34 -5.86 -5.67
CA ARG A 29 8.33 -6.38 -4.30
C ARG A 29 7.03 -6.02 -3.61
N CYS A 30 6.53 -6.96 -2.82
CA CYS A 30 5.33 -6.77 -2.03
C CYS A 30 5.56 -7.18 -0.58
N GLN A 31 4.90 -6.46 0.32
CA GLN A 31 5.00 -6.65 1.76
C GLN A 31 3.65 -7.04 2.33
N ASP A 32 3.68 -7.94 3.31
CA ASP A 32 2.50 -8.31 4.08
C ASP A 32 2.15 -7.17 5.02
N ILE A 33 0.90 -6.73 4.95
CA ILE A 33 0.36 -5.65 5.78
C ILE A 33 -0.89 -6.11 6.54
N LEU A 34 -1.13 -5.47 7.69
CA LEU A 34 -2.42 -5.45 8.36
C LEU A 34 -3.02 -4.05 8.22
N CYS A 35 -4.26 -3.97 7.74
CA CYS A 35 -4.99 -2.71 7.70
C CYS A 35 -5.71 -2.46 9.02
N ASN A 36 -5.49 -1.30 9.62
CA ASN A 36 -6.11 -0.93 10.89
C ASN A 36 -7.57 -0.46 10.72
N ASP A 37 -7.96 -0.04 9.51
CA ASP A 37 -9.33 0.44 9.27
C ASP A 37 -10.33 -0.69 8.92
N CYS A 38 -9.85 -1.83 8.42
CA CYS A 38 -10.72 -2.95 8.04
C CYS A 38 -10.29 -4.30 8.62
N ASP A 39 -9.24 -4.32 9.46
CA ASP A 39 -8.68 -5.48 10.15
C ASP A 39 -8.27 -6.66 9.26
N LYS A 40 -8.17 -6.44 7.94
CA LYS A 40 -7.75 -7.46 6.97
C LYS A 40 -6.23 -7.48 6.82
N LYS A 41 -5.69 -8.70 6.74
CA LYS A 41 -4.33 -8.95 6.27
C LYS A 41 -4.34 -9.05 4.75
N GLY A 42 -3.34 -8.47 4.11
CA GLY A 42 -3.15 -8.57 2.66
C GLY A 42 -1.73 -8.21 2.28
N THR A 43 -1.45 -8.28 0.99
CA THR A 43 -0.20 -7.82 0.39
C THR A 43 -0.39 -6.45 -0.24
N SER A 44 0.63 -5.61 -0.14
CA SER A 44 0.69 -4.32 -0.83
C SER A 44 2.03 -4.17 -1.53
N ARG A 45 2.05 -3.37 -2.62
CA ARG A 45 3.31 -3.02 -3.29
C ARG A 45 4.24 -2.32 -2.30
N PHE A 46 5.51 -2.65 -2.38
CA PHE A 46 6.54 -2.01 -1.59
C PHE A 46 6.56 -0.52 -1.92
N HIS A 47 6.63 0.29 -0.87
CA HIS A 47 6.99 1.70 -0.94
C HIS A 47 7.69 2.06 0.37
N TRP A 48 8.55 3.08 0.35
CA TRP A 48 9.33 3.48 1.53
C TRP A 48 8.49 3.96 2.71
N LEU A 49 7.32 4.53 2.43
CA LEU A 49 6.54 5.31 3.38
C LEU A 49 5.13 4.75 3.61
N TYR A 50 4.45 4.31 2.55
CA TYR A 50 3.02 4.02 2.61
C TYR A 50 2.64 2.74 1.86
N HIS A 51 1.78 1.95 2.48
CA HIS A 51 1.25 0.72 1.88
C HIS A 51 -0.26 0.81 1.77
N LYS A 52 -0.76 0.75 0.53
CA LYS A 52 -2.20 0.82 0.27
C LYS A 52 -2.87 -0.52 0.56
N CYS A 53 -3.95 -0.51 1.33
CA CYS A 53 -4.79 -1.68 1.50
C CYS A 53 -5.59 -1.97 0.23
N GLY A 54 -5.42 -3.15 -0.36
CA GLY A 54 -6.19 -3.57 -1.54
C GLY A 54 -7.69 -3.82 -1.28
N PHE A 55 -8.12 -3.92 -0.01
CA PHE A 55 -9.52 -4.20 0.34
C PHE A 55 -10.37 -2.96 0.54
N CYS A 56 -9.83 -1.92 1.20
CA CYS A 56 -10.58 -0.69 1.51
C CYS A 56 -9.92 0.59 0.99
N GLY A 57 -8.73 0.50 0.38
CA GLY A 57 -7.98 1.63 -0.14
C GLY A 57 -7.29 2.51 0.91
N SER A 58 -7.41 2.19 2.20
CA SER A 58 -6.76 2.94 3.27
C SER A 58 -5.24 2.73 3.29
N TYR A 59 -4.53 3.78 3.72
CA TYR A 59 -3.10 3.75 4.02
C TYR A 59 -2.79 3.59 5.51
N ASN A 60 -3.80 3.50 6.38
CA ASN A 60 -3.63 3.21 7.80
C ASN A 60 -3.32 1.71 7.99
N THR A 61 -2.13 1.32 7.61
CA THR A 61 -1.66 -0.06 7.58
C THR A 61 -0.33 -0.19 8.31
N ARG A 62 0.01 -1.40 8.73
CA ARG A 62 1.35 -1.72 9.27
C ARG A 62 1.92 -2.95 8.58
N VAL A 63 3.22 -2.95 8.33
CA VAL A 63 3.94 -4.12 7.83
C VAL A 63 4.00 -5.16 8.93
N ILE A 64 3.59 -6.40 8.62
CA ILE A 64 3.58 -7.53 9.56
C ILE A 64 4.65 -8.57 9.23
N LYS A 65 5.27 -8.50 8.05
CA LYS A 65 6.42 -9.32 7.66
C LYS A 65 7.31 -8.55 6.69
N VAL A 66 8.60 -8.46 7.02
CA VAL A 66 9.60 -7.74 6.20
C VAL A 66 10.36 -8.70 5.27
N GLU A 67 10.37 -9.99 5.59
CA GLU A 67 11.16 -11.01 4.90
C GLU A 67 10.32 -11.91 4.00
N SER A 68 9.75 -11.34 2.96
CA SER A 68 9.29 -12.14 1.84
C SER A 68 9.82 -11.50 0.57
N ASN A 69 10.64 -12.27 -0.14
CA ASN A 69 10.95 -12.05 -1.56
C ASN A 69 9.67 -12.33 -2.40
N SER A 70 8.53 -11.84 -1.92
CA SER A 70 7.21 -12.00 -2.51
C SER A 70 7.03 -10.90 -3.51
N ASN A 71 7.10 -11.28 -4.79
CA ASN A 71 6.69 -10.38 -5.83
C ASN A 71 5.17 -10.30 -5.83
N CYS A 72 4.60 -9.13 -6.12
CA CYS A 72 3.18 -9.09 -6.46
C CYS A 72 3.01 -9.83 -7.77
N SER A 73 2.56 -11.08 -7.69
CA SER A 73 1.97 -11.74 -8.85
C SER A 73 0.80 -10.87 -9.28
N THR A 74 0.98 -10.12 -10.37
CA THR A 74 -0.13 -9.53 -11.11
C THR A 74 -0.98 -10.68 -11.62
N SER A 75 -1.93 -11.14 -10.81
CA SER A 75 -3.09 -11.86 -11.31
C SER A 75 -3.75 -10.90 -12.30
N SER A 76 -3.62 -11.22 -13.59
CA SER A 76 -4.27 -10.51 -14.69
C SER A 76 -5.78 -10.44 -14.51
#